data_AF-A0A2V7PY86-F1
#
_entry.id   AF-A0A2V7PY86-F1
#
_cell.length_a   1.000
_cell.length_b   1.000
_cell.length_c   1.000
_cell.angle_alpha   90.00
_cell.angle_beta   90.00
_cell.angle_gamma   90.00
#
_symmetry.space_group_name_H-M   'P 1'
#
loop_
_entity.id
_entity.type
_entity.pdbx_description
1 polymer ?
#
loop_
_entity_poly.entity_id
_entity_poly.type
_entity_poly.pdbx_seq_one_letter_code
_entity_poly.pdbx_strand_id
1 'polypeptide(L)'
;LGYVAATTREAADDFYPGYARAFTDIGEERGWPPMTRGAFDAQRGPHGALLVGTPDEVVEKVIRHSEALGGISRISFQMNAASLPHAKLMHAIEALGTRVAPALRKEFADD
;
A
#
# COMPACT_ATOMS: atom_id res chain seq x y z
N LEU A 1 -1.71 -0.69 -5.42
CA LEU A 1 -2.24 0.36 -4.52
C LEU A 1 -1.45 0.30 -3.22
N GLY A 2 -1.15 1.44 -2.62
CA GLY A 2 -0.41 1.46 -1.36
C GLY A 2 -0.40 2.82 -0.67
N TYR A 3 -0.07 2.83 0.61
CA TYR A 3 0.05 4.03 1.43
C TYR A 3 0.98 3.77 2.60
N VAL A 4 1.79 4.76 2.95
CA VAL A 4 2.78 4.67 4.03
C VAL A 4 2.43 5.72 5.08
N ALA A 5 2.38 5.30 6.34
CA ALA A 5 2.21 6.21 7.48
C ALA A 5 3.18 5.85 8.61
N ALA A 6 3.20 6.65 9.68
CA ALA A 6 4.10 6.42 10.81
C ALA A 6 3.79 5.11 11.55
N THR A 7 2.53 4.67 11.54
CA THR A 7 2.09 3.41 12.16
C THR A 7 1.20 2.61 11.21
N THR A 8 1.20 1.29 11.35
CA THR A 8 0.32 0.38 10.60
C THR A 8 -1.16 0.73 10.79
N ARG A 9 -1.54 1.11 12.01
CA ARG A 9 -2.92 1.50 12.34
C ARG A 9 -3.32 2.76 11.60
N GLU A 10 -2.49 3.80 11.66
CA GLU A 10 -2.72 5.05 10.94
C GLU A 10 -2.81 4.80 9.44
N ALA A 11 -1.88 4.03 8.87
CA ALA A 11 -1.92 3.69 7.44
C ALA A 11 -3.23 3.01 7.04
N ALA A 12 -3.71 2.07 7.86
CA ALA A 12 -4.96 1.37 7.62
C ALA A 12 -6.18 2.28 7.75
N ASP A 13 -6.26 3.05 8.83
CA ASP A 13 -7.43 3.89 9.13
C ASP A 13 -7.53 5.09 8.17
N ASP A 14 -6.41 5.59 7.67
CA ASP A 14 -6.37 6.67 6.68
C ASP A 14 -6.80 6.19 5.28
N PHE A 15 -6.33 5.02 4.87
CA PHE A 15 -6.55 4.51 3.52
C PHE A 15 -7.91 3.85 3.36
N TYR A 16 -8.41 3.18 4.41
CA TYR A 16 -9.61 2.35 4.34
C TYR A 16 -10.88 3.09 3.89
N PRO A 17 -11.26 4.28 4.42
CA PRO A 17 -12.55 4.90 4.09
C PRO A 17 -12.71 5.17 2.59
N GLY A 18 -11.67 5.74 1.98
CA GLY A 18 -11.69 6.06 0.57
C GLY A 18 -11.53 4.84 -0.33
N TYR A 19 -10.72 3.86 0.09
CA TYR A 19 -10.62 2.56 -0.60
C TYR A 19 -11.95 1.82 -0.58
N ALA A 20 -12.61 1.75 0.58
CA ALA A 20 -13.88 1.05 0.76
C ALA A 20 -14.98 1.67 -0.09
N ARG A 21 -15.07 3.00 -0.14
CA ARG A 21 -15.99 3.71 -1.03
C ARG A 21 -15.72 3.33 -2.49
N ALA A 22 -14.49 3.58 -2.96
CA ALA A 22 -14.14 3.36 -4.37
C ALA A 22 -14.37 1.90 -4.81
N PHE A 23 -13.99 0.92 -3.98
CA PHE A 23 -14.16 -0.50 -4.30
C PHE A 23 -15.61 -0.99 -4.14
N THR A 24 -16.42 -0.33 -3.30
CA THR A 24 -17.86 -0.62 -3.24
C THR A 24 -18.55 -0.12 -4.50
N ASP A 25 -18.30 1.13 -4.90
CA ASP A 25 -18.84 1.71 -6.14
C ASP A 25 -18.44 0.87 -7.38
N ILE A 26 -17.16 0.50 -7.48
CA ILE A 26 -16.63 -0.41 -8.50
C ILE A 26 -17.27 -1.79 -8.45
N GLY A 27 -17.61 -2.27 -7.25
CA GLY A 27 -18.17 -3.58 -6.99
C GLY A 27 -19.62 -3.69 -7.44
N GLU A 28 -20.41 -2.63 -7.27
CA GLU A 28 -21.79 -2.55 -7.78
C GLU A 28 -21.85 -2.75 -9.29
N GLU A 29 -20.90 -2.18 -10.03
CA GLU A 29 -20.78 -2.35 -11.49
C GLU A 29 -20.34 -3.77 -11.91
N ARG A 30 -19.58 -4.46 -11.04
CA ARG A 30 -18.88 -5.71 -11.36
C ARG A 30 -19.47 -6.94 -10.67
N GLY A 31 -20.55 -6.78 -9.91
CA GLY A 31 -21.21 -7.86 -9.17
C GLY A 31 -20.41 -8.35 -7.96
N TRP A 32 -19.53 -7.53 -7.39
CA TRP A 32 -18.77 -7.85 -6.18
C TRP A 32 -19.52 -7.37 -4.93
N PRO A 33 -19.38 -8.06 -3.79
CA PRO A 33 -19.93 -7.57 -2.53
C PRO A 33 -19.26 -6.26 -2.10
N PRO A 34 -19.95 -5.41 -1.32
CA PRO A 34 -19.36 -4.20 -0.74
C PRO A 34 -18.07 -4.46 0.03
N MET A 35 -17.15 -3.50 -0.02
CA MET A 35 -15.85 -3.64 0.64
C MET A 35 -15.99 -3.56 2.16
N THR A 36 -15.49 -4.59 2.86
CA THR A 36 -15.49 -4.64 4.33
C THR A 36 -14.12 -4.37 4.92
N ARG A 37 -14.07 -3.96 6.19
CA ARG A 37 -12.80 -3.75 6.91
C ARG A 37 -11.97 -5.03 6.98
N GLY A 38 -12.60 -6.18 7.23
CA GLY A 38 -11.92 -7.46 7.27
C GLY A 38 -11.30 -7.86 5.91
N ALA A 39 -12.02 -7.64 4.81
CA ALA A 39 -11.50 -7.91 3.47
C ALA A 39 -10.31 -6.99 3.13
N PHE A 40 -10.41 -5.70 3.49
CA PHE A 40 -9.29 -4.77 3.37
C PHE A 40 -8.08 -5.19 4.22
N ASP A 41 -8.31 -5.55 5.49
CA ASP A 41 -7.26 -5.97 6.42
C ASP A 41 -6.54 -7.23 5.92
N ALA A 42 -7.27 -8.19 5.33
CA ALA A 42 -6.69 -9.35 4.66
C ALA A 42 -5.80 -8.93 3.46
N GLN A 43 -6.23 -7.94 2.68
CA GLN A 43 -5.48 -7.46 1.52
C GLN A 43 -4.22 -6.66 1.89
N ARG A 44 -4.21 -5.92 3.01
CA ARG A 44 -2.99 -5.26 3.50
C ARG A 44 -2.07 -6.18 4.31
N GLY A 45 -2.59 -7.32 4.80
CA GLY A 45 -1.78 -8.31 5.53
C GLY A 45 -0.60 -8.87 4.72
N PRO A 46 0.30 -9.67 5.34
CA PRO A 46 1.58 -10.05 4.74
C PRO A 46 1.49 -10.68 3.33
N HIS A 47 0.45 -11.46 3.10
CA HIS A 47 0.22 -12.17 1.83
C HIS A 47 -0.75 -11.48 0.87
N GLY A 48 -1.43 -10.41 1.30
CA GLY A 48 -2.37 -9.67 0.44
C GLY A 48 -1.66 -8.70 -0.52
N ALA A 49 -2.41 -8.09 -1.44
CA ALA A 49 -1.85 -7.29 -2.53
C ALA A 49 -1.60 -5.80 -2.20
N LEU A 50 -2.18 -5.27 -1.12
CA LEU A 50 -2.08 -3.84 -0.80
C LEU A 50 -0.79 -3.53 -0.05
N LEU A 51 0.01 -2.60 -0.56
CA LEU A 51 1.22 -2.11 0.09
C LEU A 51 0.87 -0.99 1.09
N VAL A 52 0.19 -1.32 2.18
CA VAL A 52 -0.30 -0.37 3.19
C VAL A 52 0.26 -0.69 4.56
N GLY A 53 1.04 0.22 5.15
CA GLY A 53 1.69 0.00 6.44
C GLY A 53 2.70 1.08 6.82
N THR A 54 3.62 0.73 7.71
CA THR A 54 4.83 1.53 7.98
C THR A 54 5.81 1.46 6.80
N PRO A 55 6.83 2.34 6.72
CA PRO A 55 7.87 2.23 5.70
C PRO A 55 8.52 0.85 5.68
N ASP A 56 8.85 0.32 6.85
CA ASP A 56 9.59 -0.94 6.98
C ASP A 56 8.70 -2.13 6.56
N GLU A 57 7.42 -2.16 6.96
CA GLU A 57 6.47 -3.19 6.50
C GLU A 57 6.27 -3.17 4.98
N VAL A 58 6.25 -1.97 4.37
CA VAL A 58 6.11 -1.83 2.91
C VAL A 58 7.38 -2.30 2.20
N VAL A 59 8.57 -2.02 2.74
CA VAL A 59 9.85 -2.52 2.21
C VAL A 59 9.85 -4.05 2.21
N GLU A 60 9.61 -4.67 3.37
CA GLU A 60 9.58 -6.14 3.51
C GLU A 60 8.59 -6.77 2.53
N LYS A 61 7.39 -6.19 2.43
CA LYS A 61 6.34 -6.71 1.57
C LYS A 61 6.72 -6.59 0.09
N VAL A 62 7.37 -5.50 -0.31
CA VAL A 62 7.89 -5.33 -1.67
C VAL A 62 8.93 -6.38 -1.99
N ILE A 63 9.90 -6.63 -1.10
CA ILE A 63 10.95 -7.64 -1.28
C ILE A 63 10.29 -9.01 -1.51
N ARG A 64 9.36 -9.40 -0.64
CA ARG A 64 8.59 -10.63 -0.79
C ARG A 64 7.86 -10.74 -2.13
N HIS A 65 7.28 -9.63 -2.61
CA HIS A 65 6.59 -9.63 -3.91
C HIS A 65 7.58 -9.77 -5.07
N SER A 66 8.75 -9.13 -4.96
CA SER A 66 9.84 -9.28 -5.92
C SER A 66 10.25 -10.75 -6.04
N GLU A 67 10.59 -11.38 -4.90
CA GLU A 67 11.00 -12.79 -4.83
C GLU A 67 9.94 -13.73 -5.40
N ALA A 68 8.67 -13.56 -5.00
CA ALA A 68 7.57 -14.40 -5.46
C ALA A 68 7.29 -14.29 -6.97
N LEU A 69 7.72 -13.20 -7.60
CA LEU A 69 7.58 -12.96 -9.03
C LEU A 69 8.86 -13.27 -9.84
N GLY A 70 9.92 -13.75 -9.18
CA GLY A 70 11.21 -14.01 -9.83
C GLY A 70 12.02 -12.75 -10.11
N GLY A 71 11.76 -11.68 -9.36
CA GLY A 71 12.38 -10.36 -9.51
C GLY A 71 11.45 -9.34 -10.19
N ILE A 72 11.42 -8.12 -9.65
CA ILE A 72 10.73 -6.98 -10.29
C ILE A 72 11.72 -5.85 -10.59
N SER A 73 11.59 -5.24 -11.76
CA SER A 73 12.43 -4.11 -12.19
C SER A 73 11.82 -2.74 -11.90
N ARG A 74 10.52 -2.70 -11.53
CA ARG A 74 9.78 -1.46 -11.27
C ARG A 74 8.59 -1.69 -10.37
N ILE A 75 8.34 -0.72 -9.49
CA ILE A 75 7.13 -0.61 -8.69
C ILE A 75 6.45 0.72 -9.00
N SER A 76 5.17 0.64 -9.34
CA SER A 76 4.30 1.81 -9.45
C SER A 76 3.40 1.89 -8.22
N PHE A 77 3.48 3.00 -7.49
CA PHE A 77 2.84 3.14 -6.19
C PHE A 77 1.67 4.13 -6.25
N GLN A 78 0.45 3.63 -6.51
CA GLN A 78 -0.76 4.44 -6.54
C GLN A 78 -1.30 4.66 -5.12
N MET A 79 -1.26 5.92 -4.67
CA MET A 79 -1.49 6.31 -3.27
C MET A 79 -2.87 6.87 -2.96
N ASN A 80 -3.52 7.49 -3.94
CA ASN A 80 -4.75 8.22 -3.66
C ASN A 80 -5.96 7.28 -3.75
N ALA A 81 -6.48 6.84 -2.61
CA ALA A 81 -7.74 6.12 -2.51
C ALA A 81 -8.93 7.09 -2.39
N ALA A 82 -9.07 8.05 -3.32
CA ALA A 82 -10.19 8.99 -3.43
C ALA A 82 -10.43 10.03 -2.30
N SER A 83 -9.97 9.82 -1.06
CA SER A 83 -10.32 10.72 0.08
C SER A 83 -9.20 11.03 1.06
N LEU A 84 -7.92 10.85 0.69
CA LEU A 84 -6.81 11.17 1.60
C LEU A 84 -6.53 12.69 1.64
N PRO A 85 -6.41 13.31 2.82
CA PRO A 85 -5.98 14.70 2.94
C PRO A 85 -4.61 14.95 2.28
N HIS A 86 -4.45 16.09 1.62
CA HIS A 86 -3.22 16.42 0.89
C HIS A 86 -1.96 16.35 1.76
N ALA A 87 -2.00 16.88 2.99
CA ALA A 87 -0.86 16.84 3.91
C ALA A 87 -0.40 15.40 4.19
N LYS A 88 -1.34 14.46 4.34
CA LYS A 88 -1.05 13.04 4.55
C LYS A 88 -0.41 12.39 3.33
N LEU A 89 -0.87 12.74 2.13
CA LEU A 89 -0.22 12.33 0.88
C LEU A 89 1.22 12.85 0.79
N MET A 90 1.46 14.10 1.16
CA MET A 90 2.81 14.69 1.15
C MET A 90 3.74 13.99 2.14
N HIS A 91 3.29 13.69 3.36
CA HIS A 91 4.07 12.91 4.33
C HIS A 91 4.38 11.49 3.83
N ALA A 92 3.41 10.83 3.21
CA ALA A 92 3.63 9.51 2.64
C ALA A 92 4.62 9.55 1.45
N ILE A 93 4.60 10.59 0.61
CA ILE A 93 5.59 10.82 -0.46
C ILE A 93 6.99 11.02 0.15
N GLU A 94 7.10 11.82 1.20
CA GLU A 94 8.36 12.04 1.91
C GLU A 94 8.90 10.73 2.48
N ALA A 95 8.07 9.93 3.15
CA ALA A 95 8.46 8.63 3.68
C ALA A 95 8.89 7.65 2.58
N LEU A 96 8.19 7.65 1.44
CA LEU A 96 8.59 6.83 0.28
C LEU A 96 9.97 7.25 -0.24
N GLY A 97 10.23 8.56 -0.38
CA GLY A 97 11.47 9.10 -0.91
C GLY A 97 12.67 8.98 0.03
N THR A 98 12.45 9.06 1.34
CA THR A 98 13.51 9.12 2.36
C THR A 98 13.75 7.81 3.10
N ARG A 99 12.76 6.90 3.14
CA ARG A 99 12.85 5.63 3.88
C ARG A 99 12.73 4.43 2.94
N VAL A 100 11.61 4.32 2.22
CA VAL A 100 11.29 3.11 1.45
C VAL A 100 12.21 2.94 0.25
N ALA A 101 12.32 3.96 -0.61
CA ALA A 101 13.13 3.85 -1.83
C ALA A 101 14.62 3.64 -1.54
N PRO A 102 15.26 4.35 -0.58
CA PRO A 102 16.65 4.06 -0.22
C PRO A 102 16.86 2.63 0.32
N ALA A 103 15.94 2.13 1.17
CA ALA A 103 16.05 0.78 1.71
C ALA A 103 15.96 -0.30 0.61
N LEU A 104 14.99 -0.19 -0.30
CA LEU A 104 14.86 -1.11 -1.43
C LEU A 104 16.04 -1.05 -2.40
N ARG A 105 16.55 0.15 -2.68
CA ARG A 105 17.75 0.30 -3.52
C ARG A 105 18.97 -0.33 -2.90
N LYS A 106 19.10 -0.28 -1.58
CA LYS A 106 20.18 -0.95 -0.86
C LYS A 106 20.03 -2.46 -0.96
N GLU A 107 18.83 -2.98 -0.70
CA GLU A 107 18.55 -4.42 -0.76
C GLU A 107 18.85 -5.01 -2.15
N PHE A 108 18.37 -4.36 -3.21
CA PHE A 108 18.55 -4.83 -4.59
C PHE A 108 19.84 -4.36 -5.27
N ALA A 109 20.73 -3.67 -4.56
CA ALA A 109 22.05 -3.31 -5.11
C ALA A 109 23.04 -4.48 -5.09
N ASP A 110 22.77 -5.49 -4.27
CA ASP A 110 23.63 -6.66 -4.06
C ASP A 110 23.20 -7.89 -4.91
N ASP A 111 22.17 -7.73 -5.76
CA ASP A 111 21.71 -8.70 -6.80
C ASP A 111 22.38 -8.44 -8.16
#